data_AF-A0A238VSG2-F1
#
_entry.id   AF-A0A238VSG2-F1
#
_cell.length_a   1.000
_cell.length_b   1.000
_cell.length_c   1.000
_cell.angle_alpha   90.00
_cell.angle_beta   90.00
_cell.angle_gamma   90.00
#
_symmetry.space_group_name_H-M   'P 1'
#
loop_
_entity.id
_entity.type
_entity.pdbx_description
1 polymer ?
#
loop_
_entity_poly.entity_id
_entity_poly.type
_entity_poly.pdbx_seq_one_letter_code
_entity_poly.pdbx_strand_id
1 'polypeptide(L)'
;MSSRIAFVGMVVLLLLSTSCQESGCYKSQRNQILGKNEYNSKAYQEELYRLIKENPDVDYYFEFREEIFGQSYLVINAFGDAFCGKLCLMVPEEDATSITLKDSAEFQGAQLIGLRYKQHKTDYGSALVYDSVEYIVD
;
A
#
# COMPACT_ATOMS: atom_id res chain seq x y z
N MET A 1 -22.22 14.62 63.14
CA MET A 1 -20.89 14.02 62.95
C MET A 1 -20.99 12.99 61.82
N SER A 2 -20.26 13.28 60.74
CA SER A 2 -19.89 12.49 59.55
C SER A 2 -20.88 11.50 58.91
N SER A 3 -21.49 11.97 57.81
CA SER A 3 -21.84 11.18 56.63
C SER A 3 -20.67 10.32 56.16
N ARG A 4 -20.91 9.03 55.90
CA ARG A 4 -19.98 8.17 55.17
C ARG A 4 -20.22 8.35 53.67
N ILE A 5 -19.38 9.15 53.06
CA ILE A 5 -19.32 9.35 51.60
C ILE A 5 -18.68 8.09 51.00
N ALA A 6 -19.47 7.27 50.33
CA ALA A 6 -18.99 6.19 49.48
C ALA A 6 -18.77 6.77 48.06
N PHE A 7 -17.60 7.34 47.83
CA PHE A 7 -17.15 7.78 46.51
C PHE A 7 -15.62 7.63 46.42
N VAL A 8 -15.17 6.45 45.99
CA VAL A 8 -13.90 6.24 45.28
C VAL A 8 -14.23 5.13 44.29
N GLY A 9 -14.84 5.44 43.14
CA GLY A 9 -14.30 6.38 42.17
C GLY A 9 -13.34 5.63 41.26
N MET A 10 -13.90 4.67 40.50
CA MET A 10 -13.54 4.33 39.13
C MET A 10 -12.09 4.69 38.76
N VAL A 11 -11.15 3.81 39.11
CA VAL A 11 -9.79 3.86 38.57
C VAL A 11 -9.87 3.46 37.10
N VAL A 12 -10.14 4.47 36.26
CA VAL A 12 -9.39 4.83 35.05
C VAL A 12 -8.41 3.74 34.60
N LEU A 13 -8.93 2.61 34.10
CA LEU A 13 -8.20 1.73 33.17
C LEU A 13 -8.29 2.39 31.78
N LEU A 14 -7.54 3.47 31.62
CA LEU A 14 -7.56 4.36 30.46
C LEU A 14 -6.18 4.41 29.79
N LEU A 15 -5.42 3.31 29.88
CA LEU A 15 -4.04 3.24 29.35
C LEU A 15 -3.74 1.90 28.66
N LEU A 16 -4.71 1.36 27.93
CA LEU A 16 -4.45 0.36 26.90
C LEU A 16 -5.14 0.76 25.59
N SER A 17 -5.13 2.05 25.25
CA SER A 17 -5.04 2.45 23.85
C SER A 17 -3.59 2.26 23.43
N THR A 18 -3.15 0.99 23.36
CA THR A 18 -2.12 0.65 22.37
C THR A 18 -2.73 1.08 21.06
N SER A 19 -2.33 2.25 20.58
CA SER A 19 -2.51 2.61 19.19
C SER A 19 -2.05 1.38 18.42
N CYS A 20 -2.98 0.65 17.82
CA CYS A 20 -2.68 -0.08 16.63
C CYS A 20 -2.18 0.99 15.66
N GLN A 21 -0.88 1.29 15.73
CA GLN A 21 -0.16 1.69 14.55
C GLN A 21 -0.39 0.50 13.63
N GLU A 22 -1.39 0.67 12.76
CA GLU A 22 -1.47 -0.01 11.48
C GLU A 22 -0.03 -0.24 11.06
N SER A 23 0.37 -1.52 10.93
CA SER A 23 1.76 -1.93 10.83
C SER A 23 2.34 -1.44 9.50
N GLY A 24 2.54 -0.13 9.41
CA GLY A 24 3.23 0.55 8.34
C GLY A 24 4.58 -0.10 8.28
N CYS A 25 4.83 -0.77 7.17
CA CYS A 25 5.92 -1.72 7.10
C CYS A 25 7.24 -1.03 7.47
N TYR A 26 7.85 -1.49 8.58
CA TYR A 26 8.97 -0.82 9.23
C TYR A 26 10.18 -0.58 8.31
N LYS A 27 10.33 -1.41 7.25
CA LYS A 27 11.39 -1.26 6.25
C LYS A 27 11.22 0.00 5.39
N SER A 28 9.98 0.43 5.11
CA SER A 28 9.70 1.65 4.34
C SER A 28 10.16 2.91 5.09
N GLN A 29 9.97 2.94 6.41
CA GLN A 29 10.35 4.06 7.28
C GLN A 29 11.87 4.20 7.46
N ARG A 30 12.63 3.12 7.26
CA ARG A 30 14.11 3.16 7.27
C ARG A 30 14.70 3.68 5.97
N ASN A 31 13.99 3.55 4.86
CA ASN A 31 14.38 4.21 3.62
C ASN A 31 14.00 5.70 3.71
N GLN A 32 14.99 6.60 3.65
CA GLN A 32 14.74 8.03 3.84
C GLN A 32 13.86 8.66 2.76
N ILE A 33 13.79 8.08 1.56
CA ILE A 33 12.94 8.57 0.48
C ILE A 33 11.53 8.03 0.67
N LEU A 34 11.35 6.72 0.86
CA LEU A 34 10.02 6.14 1.08
C LEU A 34 9.35 6.67 2.35
N GLY A 35 10.09 6.85 3.44
CA GLY A 35 9.55 7.32 4.71
C GLY A 35 9.22 8.82 4.79
N LYS A 36 9.72 9.64 3.86
CA LYS A 36 9.50 11.11 3.85
C LYS A 36 8.50 11.58 2.79
N ASN A 37 8.13 10.72 1.85
CA ASN A 37 7.29 11.09 0.73
C ASN A 37 5.99 10.29 0.76
N GLU A 38 4.90 10.88 0.26
CA GLU A 38 3.65 10.16 0.05
C GLU A 38 3.83 9.10 -1.03
N TYR A 39 3.09 8.00 -0.91
CA TYR A 39 3.29 6.85 -1.79
C TYR A 39 3.01 7.20 -3.26
N ASN A 40 2.02 8.04 -3.54
CA ASN A 40 1.67 8.46 -4.90
C ASN A 40 2.62 9.54 -5.48
N SER A 41 3.62 9.99 -4.72
CA SER A 41 4.58 10.98 -5.21
C SER A 41 5.60 10.38 -6.18
N LYS A 42 6.10 11.21 -7.11
CA LYS A 42 7.13 10.80 -8.08
C LYS A 42 8.38 10.26 -7.41
N ALA A 43 8.90 10.95 -6.39
CA ALA A 43 10.13 10.55 -5.69
C ALA A 43 9.97 9.19 -5.00
N TYR A 44 8.80 8.93 -4.41
CA TYR A 44 8.50 7.64 -3.78
C TYR A 44 8.45 6.51 -4.82
N GLN A 45 7.70 6.70 -5.91
CA GLN A 45 7.53 5.67 -6.94
C GLN A 45 8.85 5.35 -7.66
N GLU A 46 9.69 6.36 -7.93
CA GLU A 46 11.01 6.16 -8.54
C GLU A 46 11.95 5.34 -7.63
N GLU A 47 11.98 5.66 -6.33
CA GLU A 47 12.80 4.92 -5.37
C GLU A 47 12.28 3.48 -5.18
N LEU A 48 10.97 3.30 -5.02
CA LEU A 48 10.38 1.97 -4.87
C LEU A 48 10.67 1.12 -6.10
N TYR A 49 10.55 1.68 -7.31
CA TYR A 49 10.87 0.99 -8.54
C TYR A 49 12.36 0.61 -8.62
N ARG A 50 13.28 1.49 -8.22
CA ARG A 50 14.71 1.18 -8.13
C ARG A 50 14.95 -0.02 -7.21
N LEU A 51 14.37 0.00 -6.01
CA LEU A 51 14.49 -1.09 -5.04
C LEU A 51 13.94 -2.41 -5.58
N ILE A 52 12.78 -2.39 -6.25
CA ILE A 52 12.23 -3.58 -6.90
C ILE A 52 13.19 -4.13 -7.96
N LYS A 53 13.81 -3.30 -8.80
CA LYS A 53 14.75 -3.81 -9.82
C LYS A 53 16.02 -4.40 -9.25
N GLU A 54 16.43 -3.96 -8.06
CA GLU A 54 17.61 -4.47 -7.36
C GLU A 54 17.35 -5.77 -6.59
N ASN A 55 16.09 -6.17 -6.42
CA ASN A 55 15.69 -7.36 -5.67
C ASN A 55 14.91 -8.34 -6.58
N PRO A 56 15.39 -9.57 -6.81
CA PRO A 56 14.73 -10.53 -7.68
C PRO A 56 13.43 -11.09 -7.08
N ASP A 57 13.32 -11.09 -5.76
CA ASP A 57 12.22 -11.70 -5.02
C ASP A 57 11.37 -10.60 -4.37
N VAL A 58 10.24 -10.29 -5.01
CA VAL A 58 9.28 -9.28 -4.54
C VAL A 58 7.88 -9.87 -4.58
N ASP A 59 7.22 -9.87 -3.43
CA ASP A 59 5.82 -10.26 -3.31
C ASP A 59 4.91 -9.05 -3.50
N TYR A 60 3.84 -9.23 -4.27
CA TYR A 60 2.88 -8.19 -4.59
C TYR A 60 1.50 -8.56 -4.05
N TYR A 61 0.86 -7.63 -3.35
CA TYR A 61 -0.48 -7.81 -2.80
C TYR A 61 -1.37 -6.64 -3.20
N PHE A 62 -2.57 -6.94 -3.67
CA PHE A 62 -3.54 -5.89 -3.96
C PHE A 62 -3.95 -5.19 -2.67
N GLU A 63 -3.94 -3.85 -2.69
CA GLU A 63 -4.40 -3.06 -1.55
C GLU A 63 -5.75 -2.42 -1.86
N PHE A 64 -5.79 -1.55 -2.87
CA PHE A 64 -7.02 -0.90 -3.31
C PHE A 64 -6.86 -0.33 -4.71
N ARG A 65 -7.98 0.19 -5.23
CA ARG A 65 -8.03 0.97 -6.46
C ARG A 65 -8.26 2.43 -6.14
N GLU A 66 -7.57 3.32 -6.83
CA GLU A 66 -7.71 4.77 -6.66
C GLU A 66 -7.81 5.47 -8.01
N GLU A 67 -8.49 6.62 -8.04
CA GLU A 67 -8.52 7.50 -9.19
C GLU A 67 -7.83 8.83 -8.84
N ILE A 68 -6.85 9.22 -9.65
CA ILE A 68 -6.09 10.47 -9.48
C ILE A 68 -6.14 11.21 -10.81
N PHE A 69 -6.75 12.40 -10.82
CA PHE A 69 -6.93 13.23 -12.03
C PHE A 69 -7.61 12.51 -13.21
N GLY A 70 -8.61 11.66 -12.94
CA GLY A 70 -9.33 10.91 -13.97
C GLY A 70 -8.57 9.68 -14.50
N GLN A 71 -7.38 9.41 -13.97
CA GLN A 71 -6.61 8.22 -14.29
C GLN A 71 -6.76 7.20 -13.17
N SER A 72 -7.06 5.95 -13.55
CA SER A 72 -7.21 4.86 -12.60
C SER A 72 -5.89 4.16 -12.31
N TYR A 73 -5.67 3.83 -11.04
CA TYR A 73 -4.47 3.16 -10.54
C TYR A 73 -4.83 1.95 -9.68
N LEU A 74 -4.11 0.85 -9.88
CA LEU A 74 -4.00 -0.23 -8.89
C LEU A 74 -2.92 0.15 -7.89
N VAL A 75 -3.29 0.21 -6.61
CA VAL A 75 -2.34 0.38 -5.52
C VAL A 75 -2.02 -0.99 -4.94
N ILE A 76 -0.74 -1.33 -4.98
CA ILE A 76 -0.23 -2.67 -4.68
C ILE A 76 0.84 -2.55 -3.61
N ASN A 77 0.75 -3.33 -2.55
CA ASN A 77 1.85 -3.47 -1.62
C ASN A 77 2.94 -4.36 -2.25
N ALA A 78 4.14 -3.83 -2.41
CA ALA A 78 5.32 -4.57 -2.84
C ALA A 78 6.21 -4.83 -1.62
N PHE A 79 6.59 -6.09 -1.38
CA PHE A 79 7.45 -6.50 -0.27
C PHE A 79 8.69 -7.21 -0.81
N GLY A 80 9.86 -6.68 -0.44
CA GLY A 80 11.12 -7.36 -0.65
C GLY A 80 11.88 -7.54 0.66
N ASP A 81 13.04 -8.18 0.59
CA ASP A 81 13.88 -8.42 1.75
C ASP A 81 14.33 -7.12 2.43
N ALA A 82 14.70 -6.11 1.64
CA ALA A 82 15.23 -4.85 2.15
C ALA A 82 14.19 -3.71 2.23
N PHE A 83 13.00 -3.88 1.64
CA PHE A 83 12.04 -2.80 1.48
C PHE A 83 10.60 -3.27 1.51
N CYS A 84 9.70 -2.31 1.61
CA CYS A 84 8.30 -2.48 1.34
C CYS A 84 7.71 -1.13 0.98
N GLY A 85 6.66 -1.10 0.17
CA GLY A 85 6.01 0.14 -0.21
C GLY A 85 4.78 -0.08 -1.05
N LYS A 86 4.05 1.01 -1.31
CA LYS A 86 2.86 1.01 -2.16
C LYS A 86 3.24 1.42 -3.58
N LEU A 87 3.13 0.50 -4.51
CA LEU A 87 3.36 0.68 -5.93
C LEU A 87 2.05 1.14 -6.60
N CYS A 88 2.11 2.24 -7.35
CA CYS A 88 0.96 2.72 -8.11
C CYS A 88 1.11 2.31 -9.59
N LEU A 89 0.26 1.41 -10.05
CA LEU A 89 0.22 0.98 -11.45
C LEU A 89 -0.96 1.61 -12.18
N MET A 90 -0.67 2.42 -13.17
CA MET A 90 -1.67 3.02 -14.04
C MET A 90 -2.38 1.95 -14.85
N VAL A 91 -3.71 1.98 -14.89
CA VAL A 91 -4.55 1.11 -15.72
C VAL A 91 -5.06 1.93 -16.92
N PRO A 92 -4.45 1.81 -18.11
CA PRO A 92 -4.83 2.60 -19.28
C PRO A 92 -6.15 2.09 -19.90
N GLU A 93 -6.32 0.76 -19.90
CA GLU A 93 -7.49 0.06 -20.42
C GLU A 93 -7.86 -1.05 -19.44
N GLU A 94 -9.16 -1.30 -19.31
CA GLU A 94 -9.68 -2.33 -18.41
C GLU A 94 -9.60 -3.71 -19.08
N ASP A 95 -9.05 -4.69 -18.38
CA ASP A 95 -9.15 -6.10 -18.73
C ASP A 95 -9.97 -6.88 -17.69
N ALA A 96 -10.24 -8.16 -17.93
CA ALA A 96 -11.05 -8.97 -17.02
C ALA A 96 -10.49 -9.00 -15.58
N THR A 97 -9.16 -8.93 -15.42
CA THR A 97 -8.48 -8.97 -14.13
C THR A 97 -8.51 -7.61 -13.44
N SER A 98 -8.22 -6.52 -14.15
CA SER A 98 -8.30 -5.17 -13.61
C SER A 98 -9.73 -4.79 -13.23
N ILE A 99 -10.73 -5.29 -13.98
CA ILE A 99 -12.15 -5.19 -13.64
C ILE A 99 -12.45 -5.98 -12.38
N THR A 100 -11.96 -7.23 -12.29
CA THR A 100 -12.13 -8.03 -11.06
C THR A 100 -11.63 -7.23 -9.87
N LEU A 101 -10.37 -6.78 -9.89
CA LEU A 101 -9.77 -5.98 -8.82
C LEU A 101 -10.45 -4.63 -8.56
N LYS A 102 -11.25 -4.11 -9.50
CA LYS A 102 -12.03 -2.87 -9.33
C LYS A 102 -13.21 -3.05 -8.39
N ASP A 103 -13.95 -4.12 -8.62
CA ASP A 103 -15.33 -4.26 -8.17
C ASP A 103 -15.42 -5.01 -6.83
N SER A 104 -14.29 -5.45 -6.29
CA SER A 104 -14.22 -6.48 -5.28
C SER A 104 -13.27 -6.08 -4.14
N ALA A 105 -13.81 -5.37 -3.15
CA ALA A 105 -13.10 -5.11 -1.89
C ALA A 105 -12.62 -6.40 -1.19
N GLU A 106 -13.22 -7.54 -1.53
CA GLU A 106 -12.84 -8.88 -1.06
C GLU A 106 -11.43 -9.31 -1.42
N PHE A 107 -10.82 -8.80 -2.51
CA PHE A 107 -9.44 -9.17 -2.86
C PHE A 107 -8.39 -8.29 -2.18
N GLN A 108 -8.79 -7.37 -1.29
CA GLN A 108 -7.82 -6.60 -0.51
C GLN A 108 -6.94 -7.55 0.31
N GLY A 109 -5.64 -7.50 0.08
CA GLY A 109 -4.66 -8.40 0.68
C GLY A 109 -4.36 -9.65 -0.16
N ALA A 110 -5.05 -9.87 -1.28
CA ALA A 110 -4.79 -10.99 -2.18
C ALA A 110 -3.43 -10.86 -2.85
N GLN A 111 -2.70 -11.97 -2.95
CA GLN A 111 -1.39 -12.02 -3.60
C GLN A 111 -1.54 -12.03 -5.12
N LEU A 112 -0.81 -11.15 -5.80
CA LEU A 112 -0.80 -10.98 -7.25
C LEU A 112 0.41 -11.71 -7.84
N ILE A 113 0.24 -12.95 -8.26
CA ILE A 113 1.36 -13.73 -8.77
C ILE A 113 1.55 -13.50 -10.27
N GLY A 114 2.81 -13.37 -10.69
CA GLY A 114 3.16 -13.07 -12.06
C GLY A 114 2.72 -11.67 -12.49
N LEU A 115 2.64 -10.72 -11.55
CA LEU A 115 2.34 -9.32 -11.84
C LEU A 115 3.39 -8.76 -12.84
N ARG A 116 2.91 -8.23 -13.96
CA ARG A 116 3.71 -7.59 -14.99
C ARG A 116 3.25 -6.15 -15.16
N TYR A 117 4.23 -5.27 -15.34
CA TYR A 117 4.04 -3.86 -15.60
C TYR A 117 5.26 -3.29 -16.32
N LYS A 118 5.08 -2.16 -16.99
CA LYS A 118 6.12 -1.52 -17.80
C LYS A 118 6.27 -0.06 -17.40
N GLN A 119 7.49 0.44 -17.43
CA GLN A 119 7.73 1.87 -17.29
C GLN A 119 7.45 2.56 -18.62
N HIS A 120 6.49 3.49 -18.64
CA HIS A 120 6.17 4.31 -19.78
C HIS A 120 6.64 5.74 -19.54
N LYS A 121 7.35 6.32 -20.51
CA LYS A 121 7.72 7.74 -20.46
C LYS A 121 6.55 8.57 -20.98
N THR A 122 6.15 9.54 -20.18
CA THR A 122 5.14 10.55 -20.51
C THR A 122 5.80 11.92 -20.56
N ASP A 123 5.10 12.91 -21.12
CA ASP A 123 5.58 14.30 -21.15
C ASP A 123 5.76 14.91 -19.76
N TYR A 124 5.19 14.27 -18.73
CA TYR A 124 5.21 14.72 -17.33
C TYR A 124 6.14 13.87 -16.44
N GLY A 125 6.76 12.82 -16.97
CA GLY A 125 7.68 11.95 -16.22
C GLY A 125 7.66 10.50 -16.68
N SER A 126 7.95 9.56 -15.78
CA SER A 126 7.74 8.14 -16.04
C SER A 126 6.62 7.60 -15.17
N ALA A 127 5.69 6.86 -15.75
CA ALA A 127 4.65 6.14 -15.04
C ALA A 127 4.89 4.64 -15.14
N LEU A 128 4.49 3.88 -14.13
CA LEU A 128 4.41 2.43 -14.21
C LEU A 128 3.00 2.06 -14.65
N VAL A 129 2.91 1.27 -15.71
CA VAL A 129 1.66 0.90 -16.38
C VAL A 129 1.43 -0.58 -16.18
N TYR A 130 0.27 -0.93 -15.65
CA TYR A 130 -0.21 -2.30 -15.51
C TYR A 130 -0.22 -3.00 -16.87
N ASP A 131 0.23 -4.26 -16.91
CA ASP A 131 0.23 -5.09 -18.12
C ASP A 131 -0.64 -6.34 -17.91
N SER A 132 -0.37 -7.13 -16.87
CA SER A 132 -1.13 -8.34 -16.56
C SER A 132 -0.83 -8.90 -15.17
N VAL A 133 -1.68 -9.81 -14.69
CA VAL A 133 -1.40 -10.73 -13.57
C VAL A 133 -1.69 -12.15 -14.06
N GLU A 134 -0.87 -13.12 -13.66
CA GLU A 134 -1.08 -14.52 -14.08
C GLU A 134 -2.18 -15.19 -13.25
N TYR A 135 -2.17 -14.98 -11.93
CA TYR A 135 -3.20 -15.48 -11.03
C TYR A 135 -3.27 -14.66 -9.74
N ILE A 136 -4.46 -14.63 -9.13
CA ILE A 136 -4.74 -13.98 -7.85
C ILE A 136 -4.97 -15.08 -6.81
N VAL A 137 -4.32 -14.95 -5.65
CA VAL A 137 -4.48 -15.87 -4.51
C VAL A 137 -5.09 -15.08 -3.35
N ASP A 138 -6.30 -15.48 -2.93
CA ASP A 138 -7.02 -14.98 -1.76
C ASP A 138 -6.81 -15.89 -0.54
#